data_AF-A0A0A9EDA8-F1
#
_entry.id   AF-A0A0A9EDA8-F1
#
_cell.length_a   1.000
_cell.length_b   1.000
_cell.length_c   1.000
_cell.angle_alpha   90.00
_cell.angle_beta   90.00
_cell.angle_gamma   90.00
#
_symmetry.space_group_name_H-M   'P 1'
#
loop_
_entity.id
_entity.type
_entity.pdbx_description
1 polymer ?
#
loop_
_entity_poly.entity_id
_entity_poly.type
_entity_poly.pdbx_seq_one_letter_code
_entity_poly.pdbx_strand_id
1 'polypeptide(L)'
;MAPEMWYIELAVGGSKVHAGCNGKLVWRHTPWLGAHAAKGPVRPLRRALQGLDPLTTGSMFAGARCIGERKVNGEDCFILKLCTEPGTLKARSEGLAEIIRHVMFGYFSQRTGLLVHIEDSHLTRIQSTTGGDAVYWETTINSFIEDYRPVEGIMIAHSGRSAVTLFRFGEVAMSHTKTRMEEAWTIEEVAFNVPGLSMDCFIPPTDVKSGCVGETMELSHGEKSKAVPPPGHRAKVAALEKAEDDKVT
;
A
#
# COMPACT_ATOMS: atom_id res chain seq x y z
N MET A 1 -6.79 18.22 14.56
CA MET A 1 -5.99 17.03 14.90
C MET A 1 -6.72 15.83 14.32
N ALA A 2 -6.28 15.37 13.15
CA ALA A 2 -6.68 14.04 12.64
C ALA A 2 -5.81 13.00 13.35
N PRO A 3 -6.25 11.74 13.55
CA PRO A 3 -5.42 10.76 14.21
C PRO A 3 -4.23 10.46 13.29
N GLU A 4 -3.11 11.12 13.56
CA GLU A 4 -1.84 10.85 12.87
C GLU A 4 -1.30 9.44 13.21
N MET A 5 -2.03 8.70 14.04
CA MET A 5 -1.70 7.34 14.47
C MET A 5 -2.76 6.35 14.05
N TRP A 6 -2.29 5.18 13.63
CA TRP A 6 -3.14 4.06 13.30
C TRP A 6 -2.31 2.78 13.38
N TYR A 7 -2.97 1.65 13.60
CA TYR A 7 -2.35 0.33 13.57
C TYR A 7 -3.32 -0.64 12.89
N ILE A 8 -2.79 -1.57 12.11
CA ILE A 8 -3.55 -2.65 11.50
C ILE A 8 -2.75 -3.95 11.59
N GLU A 9 -3.45 -5.00 12.00
CA GLU A 9 -3.01 -6.39 11.90
C GLU A 9 -3.90 -7.10 10.88
N LEU A 10 -3.28 -7.79 9.92
CA LEU A 10 -3.96 -8.61 8.93
C LEU A 10 -3.44 -10.04 9.03
N ALA A 11 -4.35 -10.99 9.23
CA ALA A 11 -4.07 -12.42 9.10
C ALA A 11 -4.50 -12.91 7.72
N VAL A 12 -3.57 -13.46 6.94
CA VAL A 12 -3.84 -13.97 5.59
C VAL A 12 -3.00 -15.21 5.31
N GLY A 13 -3.63 -16.31 4.89
CA GLY A 13 -2.92 -17.54 4.48
C GLY A 13 -1.93 -18.08 5.52
N GLY A 14 -2.27 -18.03 6.82
CA GLY A 14 -1.38 -18.43 7.92
C GLY A 14 -0.25 -17.45 8.25
N SER A 15 -0.18 -16.32 7.55
CA SER A 15 0.77 -15.23 7.80
C SER A 15 0.11 -14.06 8.51
N LYS A 16 0.92 -13.29 9.25
CA LYS A 16 0.52 -12.01 9.84
C LYS A 16 1.27 -10.85 9.20
N VAL A 17 0.56 -9.78 8.91
CA VAL A 17 1.12 -8.50 8.44
C VAL A 17 0.72 -7.42 9.43
N HIS A 18 1.70 -6.63 9.86
CA HIS A 18 1.46 -5.49 10.74
C HIS A 18 1.84 -4.21 10.00
N ALA A 19 1.08 -3.14 10.21
CA ALA A 19 1.46 -1.81 9.77
C ALA A 19 0.91 -0.77 10.73
N GLY A 20 1.60 0.36 10.83
CA GLY A 20 1.14 1.42 11.70
C GLY A 20 1.76 2.77 11.39
N CYS A 21 1.27 3.77 12.10
CA CYS A 21 1.81 5.11 12.15
C CYS A 21 1.78 5.59 13.59
N ASN A 22 2.87 6.19 14.07
CA ASN A 22 2.96 6.76 15.43
C ASN A 22 2.86 8.30 15.43
N GLY A 23 2.31 8.89 14.38
CA GLY A 23 2.26 10.34 14.17
C GLY A 23 3.54 10.94 13.58
N LYS A 24 4.65 10.19 13.57
CA LYS A 24 5.94 10.67 13.02
C LYS A 24 6.44 9.79 11.88
N LEU A 25 6.19 8.50 11.97
CA LEU A 25 6.68 7.49 11.05
C LEU A 25 5.56 6.52 10.69
N VAL A 26 5.42 6.22 9.40
CA VAL A 26 4.63 5.09 8.90
C VAL A 26 5.55 3.89 8.76
N TRP A 27 5.12 2.72 9.23
CA TRP A 27 5.91 1.49 9.22
C TRP A 27 5.07 0.29 8.82
N ARG A 28 5.74 -0.76 8.35
CA ARG A 28 5.12 -2.05 8.05
C ARG A 28 6.08 -3.20 8.39
N HIS A 29 5.52 -4.33 8.74
CA HIS A 29 6.22 -5.59 8.95
C HIS A 29 5.51 -6.69 8.16
N THR A 30 6.17 -7.21 7.12
CA THR A 30 5.65 -8.33 6.32
C THR A 30 6.59 -9.53 6.41
N PRO A 31 6.08 -10.78 6.29
CA PRO A 31 6.92 -11.97 6.38
C PRO A 31 8.06 -12.03 5.34
N TRP A 32 7.87 -11.42 4.18
CA TRP A 32 8.83 -11.45 3.07
C TRP A 32 9.81 -10.27 3.04
N LEU A 33 9.51 -9.15 3.74
CA LEU A 33 10.34 -7.94 3.71
C LEU A 33 10.88 -7.54 5.10
N GLY A 34 10.35 -8.13 6.17
CA GLY A 34 10.64 -7.73 7.54
C GLY A 34 10.07 -6.34 7.86
N ALA A 35 10.63 -5.71 8.90
CA ALA A 35 10.30 -4.37 9.34
C ALA A 35 10.85 -3.29 8.38
N HIS A 36 10.00 -2.36 7.98
CA HIS A 36 10.35 -1.27 7.06
C HIS A 36 9.65 0.03 7.41
N ALA A 37 10.43 1.11 7.52
CA ALA A 37 9.96 2.49 7.63
C ALA A 37 9.57 3.04 6.25
N ALA A 38 8.37 3.57 6.09
CA ALA A 38 7.99 4.21 4.83
C ALA A 38 8.48 5.66 4.79
N LYS A 39 9.07 6.06 3.66
CA LYS A 39 9.56 7.43 3.44
C LYS A 39 8.44 8.44 3.20
N GLY A 40 8.74 9.70 3.49
CA GLY A 40 7.87 10.84 3.25
C GLY A 40 6.96 11.18 4.44
N PRO A 41 6.01 12.11 4.27
CA PRO A 41 5.13 12.51 5.35
C PRO A 41 4.22 11.37 5.80
N VAL A 42 3.78 11.45 7.06
CA VAL A 42 2.73 10.59 7.58
C VAL A 42 1.45 10.77 6.76
N ARG A 43 0.69 9.68 6.65
CA ARG A 43 -0.50 9.63 5.82
C ARG A 43 -1.54 8.71 6.45
N PRO A 44 -2.84 8.98 6.23
CA PRO A 44 -3.88 8.13 6.77
C PRO A 44 -3.80 6.72 6.17
N LEU A 45 -4.25 5.75 6.96
CA LEU A 45 -4.49 4.40 6.45
C LEU A 45 -5.57 4.48 5.36
N ARG A 46 -5.34 3.87 4.20
CA ARG A 46 -6.33 3.84 3.10
C ARG A 46 -7.70 3.34 3.56
N ARG A 47 -7.73 2.34 4.44
CA ARG A 47 -8.95 1.79 5.03
C ARG A 47 -9.74 2.84 5.81
N ALA A 48 -9.08 3.77 6.49
CA ALA A 48 -9.74 4.87 7.19
C ALA A 48 -10.56 5.76 6.23
N LEU A 49 -10.06 5.93 5.00
CA LEU A 49 -10.74 6.69 3.94
C LEU A 49 -11.95 5.97 3.36
N GLN A 50 -12.13 4.68 3.61
CA GLN A 50 -13.24 3.88 3.08
C GLN A 50 -14.46 3.92 4.01
N GLY A 51 -14.76 5.10 4.55
CA GLY A 51 -15.93 5.34 5.40
C GLY A 51 -15.77 4.98 6.87
N LEU A 52 -14.54 4.75 7.36
CA LEU A 52 -14.29 4.44 8.78
C LEU A 52 -13.88 5.65 9.60
N ASP A 53 -13.29 6.66 8.96
CA ASP A 53 -12.96 7.92 9.60
C ASP A 53 -13.48 9.07 8.73
N PRO A 54 -14.72 9.54 9.00
CA PRO A 54 -15.31 10.66 8.29
C PRO A 54 -14.50 11.96 8.41
N LEU A 55 -13.83 12.17 9.56
CA LEU A 55 -13.03 13.37 9.79
C LEU A 55 -11.76 13.35 8.93
N THR A 56 -11.05 12.23 8.90
CA THR A 56 -9.87 12.07 8.04
C THR A 56 -10.26 12.14 6.56
N THR A 57 -11.36 11.49 6.18
CA THR A 57 -11.90 11.56 4.81
C THR A 57 -12.20 13.01 4.41
N GLY A 58 -12.96 13.73 5.25
CA GLY A 58 -13.30 15.13 5.02
C GLY A 58 -12.06 16.04 4.96
N SER A 59 -11.12 15.86 5.89
CA SER A 59 -9.87 16.64 5.94
C SER A 59 -9.01 16.42 4.70
N MET A 60 -8.93 15.19 4.20
CA MET A 60 -8.16 14.84 3.03
C MET A 60 -8.73 15.47 1.75
N PHE A 61 -10.05 15.54 1.62
CA PHE A 61 -10.73 16.14 0.48
C PHE A 61 -11.04 17.64 0.66
N ALA A 62 -10.69 18.26 1.78
CA ALA A 62 -11.01 19.65 2.06
C ALA A 62 -10.44 20.64 1.01
N GLY A 63 -9.27 20.34 0.46
CA GLY A 63 -8.63 21.10 -0.63
C GLY A 63 -8.88 20.53 -2.03
N ALA A 64 -9.75 19.53 -2.17
CA ALA A 64 -9.99 18.87 -3.45
C ALA A 64 -10.79 19.76 -4.41
N ARG A 65 -10.58 19.57 -5.71
CA ARG A 65 -11.34 20.28 -6.75
C ARG A 65 -12.58 19.48 -7.11
N CYS A 66 -13.76 20.09 -7.03
CA CYS A 66 -14.96 19.52 -7.64
C CYS A 66 -14.83 19.57 -9.17
N ILE A 67 -14.99 18.42 -9.83
CA ILE A 67 -14.83 18.29 -11.29
C ILE A 67 -16.13 17.93 -12.02
N GLY A 68 -17.21 17.73 -11.28
CA GLY A 68 -18.52 17.41 -11.85
C GLY A 68 -19.37 16.54 -10.93
N GLU A 69 -20.42 16.00 -11.51
CA GLU A 69 -21.43 15.18 -10.82
C GLU A 69 -21.68 13.90 -11.61
N ARG A 70 -21.99 12.81 -10.91
CA ARG A 70 -22.30 11.52 -11.52
C ARG A 70 -23.18 10.68 -10.60
N LYS A 71 -24.09 9.92 -11.20
CA LYS A 71 -24.84 8.87 -10.50
C LYS A 71 -23.98 7.62 -10.32
N VAL A 72 -23.79 7.18 -9.08
CA VAL A 72 -23.06 5.97 -8.69
C VAL A 72 -24.00 5.07 -7.91
N ASN A 73 -24.24 3.85 -8.42
CA ASN A 73 -25.15 2.87 -7.80
C ASN A 73 -26.54 3.44 -7.45
N GLY A 74 -27.05 4.37 -8.27
CA GLY A 74 -28.35 5.01 -8.05
C GLY A 74 -28.30 6.31 -7.22
N GLU A 75 -27.19 6.60 -6.55
CA GLU A 75 -27.00 7.81 -5.73
C GLU A 75 -26.34 8.93 -6.55
N ASP A 76 -26.93 10.13 -6.53
CA ASP A 76 -26.33 11.32 -7.15
C ASP A 76 -25.15 11.81 -6.31
N CYS A 77 -23.97 11.92 -6.94
CA CYS A 77 -22.71 12.24 -6.25
C CYS A 77 -21.98 13.44 -6.86
N PHE A 78 -21.31 14.24 -6.02
CA PHE A 78 -20.24 15.14 -6.43
C PHE A 78 -18.94 14.35 -6.62
N ILE A 79 -18.14 14.74 -7.63
CA ILE A 79 -16.83 14.15 -7.87
C ILE A 79 -15.75 15.14 -7.42
N LEU A 80 -15.03 14.78 -6.36
CA LEU A 80 -13.91 15.55 -5.84
C LEU A 80 -12.59 14.91 -6.27
N LYS A 81 -11.73 15.69 -6.94
CA LYS A 81 -10.41 15.26 -7.40
C LYS A 81 -9.32 15.79 -6.49
N LEU A 82 -8.45 14.90 -6.04
CA LEU A 82 -7.25 15.21 -5.27
C LEU A 82 -6.01 14.75 -6.03
N CYS A 83 -5.07 15.65 -6.25
CA CYS A 83 -3.76 15.35 -6.83
C CYS A 83 -2.69 15.52 -5.75
N THR A 84 -1.81 14.53 -5.59
CA THR A 84 -0.66 14.69 -4.69
C THR A 84 0.36 15.63 -5.29
N GLU A 85 0.85 16.58 -4.49
CA GLU A 85 1.83 17.57 -4.92
C GLU A 85 3.19 16.93 -5.28
N PRO A 86 3.92 17.47 -6.29
CA PRO A 86 5.22 16.93 -6.69
C PRO A 86 6.25 16.83 -5.56
N GLY A 87 6.25 17.78 -4.62
CA GLY A 87 7.15 17.74 -3.46
C GLY A 87 6.89 16.52 -2.57
N THR A 88 5.62 16.23 -2.30
CA THR A 88 5.18 15.05 -1.53
C THR A 88 5.48 13.75 -2.27
N LEU A 89 5.30 13.71 -3.59
CA LEU A 89 5.66 12.55 -4.41
C LEU A 89 7.17 12.27 -4.31
N LYS A 90 8.01 13.30 -4.51
CA LYS A 90 9.48 13.19 -4.40
C LYS A 90 9.93 12.75 -3.00
N ALA A 91 9.30 13.27 -1.95
CA ALA A 91 9.60 12.88 -0.57
C ALA A 91 9.29 11.41 -0.29
N ARG A 92 8.32 10.82 -1.01
CA ARG A 92 7.91 9.40 -0.89
C ARG A 92 8.71 8.46 -1.80
N SER A 93 9.39 8.97 -2.83
CA SER A 93 10.25 8.18 -3.72
C SER A 93 11.50 7.67 -3.00
N GLU A 94 11.88 6.42 -3.27
CA GLU A 94 12.94 5.71 -2.54
C GLU A 94 13.75 4.80 -3.47
N GLY A 95 15.09 4.88 -3.35
CA GLY A 95 16.02 4.12 -4.18
C GLY A 95 15.77 4.38 -5.67
N LEU A 96 15.48 3.31 -6.41
CA LEU A 96 15.21 3.34 -7.85
C LEU A 96 13.74 3.57 -8.18
N ALA A 97 12.86 3.61 -7.17
CA ALA A 97 11.43 3.75 -7.33
C ALA A 97 11.01 5.22 -7.14
N GLU A 98 10.45 5.80 -8.20
CA GLU A 98 9.94 7.15 -8.24
C GLU A 98 8.43 7.16 -8.42
N ILE A 99 7.71 7.83 -7.53
CA ILE A 99 6.27 8.05 -7.69
C ILE A 99 6.05 9.25 -8.63
N ILE A 100 5.54 8.98 -9.82
CA ILE A 100 5.30 10.00 -10.86
C ILE A 100 3.98 10.72 -10.61
N ARG A 101 2.96 9.97 -10.21
CA ARG A 101 1.60 10.48 -10.06
C ARG A 101 0.85 9.71 -8.99
N HIS A 102 0.09 10.44 -8.19
CA HIS A 102 -0.92 9.88 -7.30
C HIS A 102 -2.15 10.79 -7.35
N VAL A 103 -3.24 10.25 -7.86
CA VAL A 103 -4.50 10.97 -8.03
C VAL A 103 -5.62 10.13 -7.45
N MET A 104 -6.48 10.76 -6.66
CA MET A 104 -7.69 10.15 -6.12
C MET A 104 -8.92 10.92 -6.55
N PHE A 105 -10.03 10.20 -6.71
CA PHE A 105 -11.36 10.74 -6.93
C PHE A 105 -12.29 10.20 -5.85
N GLY A 106 -12.92 11.09 -5.10
CA GLY A 106 -13.96 10.76 -4.14
C GLY A 106 -15.33 11.11 -4.70
N TYR A 107 -16.25 10.17 -4.63
CA TYR A 107 -17.65 10.34 -5.03
C TYR A 107 -18.50 10.48 -3.78
N PHE A 108 -18.95 11.70 -3.51
CA PHE A 108 -19.70 12.03 -2.29
C PHE A 108 -21.17 12.20 -2.61
N SER A 109 -22.04 11.47 -1.91
CA SER A 109 -23.50 11.61 -2.03
C SER A 109 -23.90 13.07 -1.85
N GLN A 110 -24.67 13.61 -2.79
CA GLN A 110 -25.21 14.97 -2.69
C GLN A 110 -26.22 15.08 -1.53
N ARG A 111 -26.88 13.97 -1.19
CA ARG A 111 -27.92 13.91 -0.16
C ARG A 111 -27.35 13.81 1.25
N THR A 112 -26.32 12.98 1.46
CA THR A 112 -25.80 12.67 2.80
C THR A 112 -24.41 13.25 3.05
N GLY A 113 -23.68 13.65 2.00
CA GLY A 113 -22.29 14.04 2.10
C GLY A 113 -21.32 12.88 2.36
N LEU A 114 -21.81 11.64 2.42
CA LEU A 114 -20.98 10.46 2.67
C LEU A 114 -20.26 10.01 1.38
N LEU A 115 -19.07 9.45 1.54
CA LEU A 115 -18.28 8.89 0.44
C LEU A 115 -18.90 7.56 -0.01
N VAL A 116 -19.32 7.45 -1.27
CA VAL A 116 -19.96 6.27 -1.85
C VAL A 116 -18.96 5.42 -2.63
N HIS A 117 -18.02 6.08 -3.30
CA HIS A 117 -17.02 5.44 -4.13
C HIS A 117 -15.71 6.23 -4.07
N ILE A 118 -14.58 5.54 -4.11
CA ILE A 118 -13.26 6.14 -4.22
C ILE A 118 -12.43 5.42 -5.28
N GLU A 119 -11.86 6.20 -6.18
CA GLU A 119 -10.87 5.76 -7.15
C GLU A 119 -9.51 6.30 -6.72
N ASP A 120 -8.48 5.46 -6.75
CA ASP A 120 -7.10 5.81 -6.43
C ASP A 120 -6.17 5.25 -7.51
N SER A 121 -5.30 6.09 -8.07
CA SER A 121 -4.35 5.74 -9.13
C SER A 121 -2.94 6.21 -8.76
N HIS A 122 -2.02 5.25 -8.65
CA HIS A 122 -0.60 5.48 -8.34
C HIS A 122 0.25 5.00 -9.51
N LEU A 123 1.03 5.90 -10.10
CA LEU A 123 2.01 5.57 -11.13
C LEU A 123 3.41 5.68 -10.55
N THR A 124 4.14 4.57 -10.57
CA THR A 124 5.53 4.49 -10.13
C THR A 124 6.42 4.08 -11.29
N ARG A 125 7.57 4.73 -11.41
CA ARG A 125 8.65 4.34 -12.33
C ARG A 125 9.78 3.73 -11.52
N ILE A 126 10.27 2.58 -11.98
CA ILE A 126 11.41 1.89 -11.39
C ILE A 126 12.54 1.91 -12.42
N GLN A 127 13.65 2.55 -12.06
CA GLN A 127 14.85 2.58 -12.90
C GLN A 127 15.58 1.24 -12.85
N SER A 128 16.18 0.84 -13.97
CA SER A 128 17.03 -0.35 -14.04
C SER A 128 18.39 -0.11 -13.38
N THR A 129 18.86 -1.06 -12.59
CA THR A 129 20.21 -1.03 -12.00
C THR A 129 21.34 -1.21 -13.01
N THR A 130 21.04 -1.79 -14.17
CA THR A 130 22.05 -2.19 -15.17
C THR A 130 22.01 -1.32 -16.44
N GLY A 131 21.40 -0.13 -16.37
CA GLY A 131 21.34 0.81 -17.50
C GLY A 131 20.34 0.45 -18.60
N GLY A 132 19.38 -0.43 -18.32
CA GLY A 132 18.27 -0.75 -19.23
C GLY A 132 17.05 0.16 -19.05
N ASP A 133 16.00 -0.11 -19.83
CA ASP A 133 14.78 0.71 -19.83
C ASP A 133 14.05 0.71 -18.49
N ALA A 134 13.40 1.84 -18.19
CA ALA A 134 12.59 1.97 -16.99
C ALA A 134 11.30 1.14 -17.09
N VAL A 135 10.88 0.58 -15.95
CA VAL A 135 9.62 -0.16 -15.83
C VAL A 135 8.62 0.70 -15.07
N TYR A 136 7.39 0.77 -15.58
CA TYR A 136 6.29 1.50 -14.98
C TYR A 136 5.30 0.54 -14.34
N TRP A 137 4.78 0.96 -13.18
CA TRP A 137 3.73 0.28 -12.46
C TRP A 137 2.61 1.27 -12.19
N GLU A 138 1.43 1.01 -12.75
CA GLU A 138 0.21 1.69 -12.38
C GLU A 138 -0.62 0.77 -11.47
N THR A 139 -0.92 1.26 -10.26
CA THR A 139 -1.89 0.62 -9.37
C THR A 139 -3.15 1.45 -9.37
N THR A 140 -4.25 0.86 -9.81
CA THR A 140 -5.58 1.48 -9.74
C THR A 140 -6.45 0.71 -8.77
N ILE A 141 -7.06 1.42 -7.83
CA ILE A 141 -7.94 0.87 -6.80
C ILE A 141 -9.30 1.54 -6.94
N ASN A 142 -10.35 0.75 -7.04
CA ASN A 142 -11.74 1.22 -7.04
C ASN A 142 -12.41 0.62 -5.82
N SER A 143 -12.97 1.44 -4.94
CA SER A 143 -13.63 0.96 -3.72
C SER A 143 -15.02 1.52 -3.58
N PHE A 144 -15.99 0.65 -3.37
CA PHE A 144 -17.37 1.00 -3.05
C PHE A 144 -17.57 0.83 -1.54
N ILE A 145 -18.16 1.86 -0.93
CA ILE A 145 -18.40 1.92 0.51
C ILE A 145 -19.89 1.74 0.74
N GLU A 146 -20.24 0.81 1.63
CA GLU A 146 -21.60 0.32 1.79
C GLU A 146 -21.95 0.24 3.29
N ASP A 147 -23.25 0.09 3.56
CA ASP A 147 -23.76 -0.19 4.91
C ASP A 147 -23.27 0.80 5.98
N TYR A 148 -23.46 2.09 5.70
CA TYR A 148 -23.23 3.13 6.69
C TYR A 148 -24.25 3.02 7.83
N ARG A 149 -23.75 2.85 9.06
CA ARG A 149 -24.56 2.77 10.28
C ARG A 149 -24.09 3.82 11.29
N PRO A 150 -25.00 4.38 12.10
CA PRO A 150 -24.61 5.27 13.18
C PRO A 150 -23.96 4.49 14.33
N VAL A 151 -22.76 4.89 14.73
CA VAL A 151 -22.06 4.41 15.93
C VAL A 151 -21.71 5.64 16.76
N GLU A 152 -22.28 5.77 17.95
CA GLU A 152 -22.15 6.97 18.80
C GLU A 152 -22.47 8.29 18.06
N GLY A 153 -23.41 8.25 17.11
CA GLY A 153 -23.81 9.41 16.30
C GLY A 153 -22.92 9.70 15.09
N ILE A 154 -21.87 8.91 14.85
CA ILE A 154 -20.97 9.01 13.69
C ILE A 154 -21.37 7.94 12.67
N MET A 155 -21.50 8.33 11.39
CA MET A 155 -21.81 7.38 10.31
C MET A 155 -20.55 6.62 9.90
N ILE A 156 -20.53 5.32 10.18
CA ILE A 156 -19.40 4.41 9.89
C ILE A 156 -19.84 3.32 8.93
N ALA A 157 -19.07 3.11 7.88
CA ALA A 157 -19.31 2.03 6.92
C ALA A 157 -19.00 0.66 7.54
N HIS A 158 -19.92 -0.29 7.42
CA HIS A 158 -19.76 -1.65 7.94
C HIS A 158 -19.46 -2.68 6.86
N SER A 159 -19.51 -2.30 5.58
CA SER A 159 -19.10 -3.19 4.50
C SER A 159 -18.59 -2.42 3.30
N GLY A 160 -17.94 -3.15 2.40
CA GLY A 160 -17.61 -2.61 1.10
C GLY A 160 -16.88 -3.60 0.22
N ARG A 161 -16.59 -3.14 -0.99
CA ARG A 161 -15.94 -3.92 -2.02
C ARG A 161 -14.82 -3.11 -2.64
N SER A 162 -13.74 -3.77 -3.04
CA SER A 162 -12.60 -3.11 -3.66
C SER A 162 -12.03 -3.98 -4.76
N ALA A 163 -11.67 -3.36 -5.88
CA ALA A 163 -10.95 -3.99 -6.97
C ALA A 163 -9.64 -3.25 -7.20
N VAL A 164 -8.53 -3.98 -7.10
CA VAL A 164 -7.18 -3.50 -7.31
C VAL A 164 -6.67 -4.05 -8.63
N THR A 165 -6.12 -3.20 -9.48
CA THR A 165 -5.45 -3.57 -10.72
C THR A 165 -4.01 -3.08 -10.65
N LEU A 166 -3.04 -4.00 -10.72
CA LEU A 166 -1.64 -3.68 -10.98
C LEU A 166 -1.36 -3.89 -12.46
N PHE A 167 -0.96 -2.82 -13.13
CA PHE A 167 -0.53 -2.84 -14.51
C PHE A 167 0.95 -2.47 -14.59
N ARG A 168 1.78 -3.43 -15.00
CA ARG A 168 3.20 -3.24 -15.28
C ARG A 168 3.36 -3.03 -16.78
N PHE A 169 4.09 -1.99 -17.17
CA PHE A 169 4.40 -1.72 -18.57
C PHE A 169 5.79 -1.10 -18.72
N GLY A 170 6.33 -1.16 -19.93
CA GLY A 170 7.63 -0.62 -20.32
C GLY A 170 7.66 -0.37 -21.82
N GLU A 171 8.84 -0.04 -22.36
CA GLU A 171 8.99 0.32 -23.77
C GLU A 171 8.63 -0.83 -24.71
N VAL A 172 8.95 -2.07 -24.33
CA VAL A 172 8.57 -3.27 -25.09
C VAL A 172 7.19 -3.76 -24.67
N ALA A 173 6.21 -3.69 -25.58
CA ALA A 173 4.81 -4.07 -25.34
C ALA A 173 4.62 -5.51 -24.83
N MET A 174 5.48 -6.45 -25.26
CA MET A 174 5.43 -7.86 -24.83
C MET A 174 5.79 -8.07 -23.35
N SER A 175 6.26 -7.04 -22.64
CA SER A 175 6.58 -7.09 -21.22
C SER A 175 5.44 -6.64 -20.29
N HIS A 176 4.30 -6.26 -20.89
CA HIS A 176 3.15 -5.73 -20.14
C HIS A 176 2.44 -6.85 -19.41
N THR A 177 2.18 -6.66 -18.11
CA THR A 177 1.44 -7.63 -17.30
C THR A 177 0.36 -6.90 -16.51
N LYS A 178 -0.82 -7.52 -16.41
CA LYS A 178 -1.96 -6.98 -15.68
C LYS A 178 -2.44 -8.01 -14.67
N THR A 179 -2.41 -7.66 -13.40
CA THR A 179 -2.94 -8.48 -12.31
C THR A 179 -4.12 -7.75 -11.69
N ARG A 180 -5.21 -8.47 -11.42
CA ARG A 180 -6.39 -7.94 -10.74
C ARG A 180 -6.66 -8.75 -9.47
N MET A 181 -6.96 -8.05 -8.39
CA MET A 181 -7.38 -8.61 -7.11
C MET A 181 -8.69 -7.94 -6.69
N GLU A 182 -9.59 -8.74 -6.11
CA GLU A 182 -10.87 -8.25 -5.59
C GLU A 182 -10.98 -8.58 -4.11
N GLU A 183 -11.60 -7.67 -3.37
CA GLU A 183 -11.82 -7.76 -1.93
C GLU A 183 -13.29 -7.41 -1.65
N ALA A 184 -13.91 -8.18 -0.77
CA ALA A 184 -15.13 -7.79 -0.06
C ALA A 184 -14.82 -7.83 1.43
N TRP A 185 -15.27 -6.83 2.17
CA TRP A 185 -15.00 -6.69 3.59
C TRP A 185 -16.28 -6.36 4.36
N THR A 186 -16.32 -6.80 5.60
CA THR A 186 -17.37 -6.47 6.57
C THR A 186 -16.70 -6.13 7.91
N ILE A 187 -17.38 -5.35 8.74
CA ILE A 187 -16.93 -4.98 10.08
C ILE A 187 -17.94 -5.50 11.08
N GLU A 188 -17.46 -6.34 11.99
CA GLU A 188 -18.28 -6.93 13.05
C GLU A 188 -18.49 -5.95 14.20
N GLU A 189 -17.41 -5.28 14.63
CA GLU A 189 -17.43 -4.41 15.80
C GLU A 189 -16.71 -3.08 15.53
N VAL A 190 -17.31 -2.00 16.04
CA VAL A 190 -16.74 -0.65 16.07
C VAL A 190 -16.91 -0.12 17.48
N ALA A 191 -15.83 0.40 18.06
CA ALA A 191 -15.85 0.99 19.39
C ALA A 191 -15.05 2.29 19.39
N PHE A 192 -15.55 3.28 20.12
CA PHE A 192 -14.84 4.52 20.40
C PHE A 192 -14.34 4.52 21.84
N ASN A 193 -13.33 5.36 22.12
CA ASN A 193 -12.81 5.57 23.47
C ASN A 193 -12.43 4.25 24.19
N VAL A 194 -11.86 3.29 23.45
CA VAL A 194 -11.52 1.95 23.94
C VAL A 194 -10.56 2.07 25.14
N PRO A 195 -10.95 1.60 26.33
CA PRO A 195 -10.08 1.64 27.51
C PRO A 195 -8.79 0.87 27.30
N GLY A 196 -7.67 1.46 27.71
CA GLY A 196 -6.33 0.84 27.58
C GLY A 196 -5.65 1.10 26.23
N LEU A 197 -6.33 1.70 25.25
CA LEU A 197 -5.68 2.17 24.02
C LEU A 197 -4.81 3.39 24.36
N SER A 198 -3.50 3.24 24.24
CA SER A 198 -2.51 4.30 24.53
C SER A 198 -1.59 4.53 23.33
N MET A 199 -0.74 5.55 23.44
CA MET A 199 0.27 5.87 22.41
C MET A 199 1.21 4.69 22.14
N ASP A 200 1.42 3.82 23.13
CA ASP A 200 2.32 2.68 23.04
C ASP A 200 1.84 1.63 22.03
N CYS A 201 0.52 1.60 21.75
CA CYS A 201 -0.08 0.69 20.76
C CYS A 201 0.34 1.02 19.31
N PHE A 202 0.96 2.17 19.06
CA PHE A 202 1.33 2.63 17.72
C PHE A 202 2.85 2.63 17.48
N ILE A 203 3.64 2.25 18.49
CA ILE A 203 5.09 2.26 18.43
C ILE A 203 5.57 1.22 17.39
N PRO A 204 6.50 1.58 16.49
CA PRO A 204 7.07 0.64 15.54
C PRO A 204 7.85 -0.48 16.24
N PRO A 205 7.92 -1.68 15.64
CA PRO A 205 8.86 -2.72 16.05
C PRO A 205 10.30 -2.20 16.14
N THR A 206 11.08 -2.71 17.09
CA THR A 206 12.44 -2.24 17.39
C THR A 206 13.43 -2.41 16.25
N ASP A 207 13.15 -3.32 15.33
CA ASP A 207 13.94 -3.62 14.12
C ASP A 207 13.63 -2.68 12.94
N VAL A 208 12.65 -1.78 13.06
CA VAL A 208 12.41 -0.72 12.08
C VAL A 208 13.56 0.29 12.11
N LYS A 209 14.46 0.22 11.13
CA LYS A 209 15.50 1.23 10.93
C LYS A 209 14.85 2.54 10.47
N SER A 210 14.86 3.54 11.34
CA SER A 210 14.51 4.92 10.96
C SER A 210 15.68 5.49 10.18
N GLY A 211 15.49 5.79 8.89
CA GLY A 211 16.53 6.39 8.06
C GLY A 211 16.84 7.82 8.53
N CYS A 212 17.68 7.96 9.55
CA CYS A 212 18.29 9.24 9.88
C CYS A 212 19.32 9.56 8.79
N VAL A 213 19.10 10.66 8.07
CA VAL A 213 20.09 11.23 7.14
C VAL A 213 21.24 11.74 8.00
N GLY A 214 22.35 11.01 8.06
CA GLY A 214 23.51 11.47 8.82
C GLY A 214 24.55 10.43 9.18
N GLU A 215 24.75 9.37 8.41
CA GLU A 215 25.99 8.58 8.52
C GLU A 215 26.54 8.33 7.12
N THR A 216 27.59 9.08 6.80
CA THR A 216 28.52 8.79 5.73
C THR A 216 29.01 7.36 5.93
N MET A 217 28.52 6.42 5.13
CA MET A 217 29.04 5.06 5.13
C MET A 217 30.42 5.12 4.47
N GLU A 218 31.44 5.43 5.27
CA GLU A 218 32.82 5.18 4.87
C GLU A 218 32.98 3.67 4.72
N LEU A 219 33.10 3.25 3.46
CA LEU A 219 33.51 1.90 3.11
C LEU A 219 34.95 1.71 3.58
N SER A 220 35.12 1.11 4.77
CA SER A 220 36.43 0.64 5.19
C SER A 220 36.91 -0.45 4.23
N HIS A 221 37.95 -0.11 3.46
CA HIS A 221 38.72 -1.06 2.67
C HIS A 221 39.36 -2.07 3.62
N GLY A 222 38.73 -3.23 3.76
CA GLY A 222 39.27 -4.38 4.47
C GLY A 222 40.31 -5.10 3.62
N GLU A 223 41.56 -5.08 4.10
CA GLU A 223 42.73 -5.71 3.50
C GLU A 223 42.57 -7.22 3.27
N LYS A 224 43.23 -7.67 2.19
CA LYS A 224 43.34 -9.07 1.77
C LYS A 224 43.99 -9.91 2.87
N SER A 225 43.22 -10.81 3.48
CA SER A 225 43.77 -11.94 4.24
C SER A 225 43.32 -13.27 3.62
N LYS A 226 44.30 -14.06 3.17
CA LYS A 226 44.13 -15.41 2.63
C LYS A 226 43.69 -16.35 3.76
N ALA A 227 42.59 -17.05 3.59
CA ALA A 227 42.23 -18.21 4.39
C ALA A 227 41.76 -19.37 3.48
N VAL A 228 42.34 -20.54 3.72
CA VAL A 228 42.16 -21.81 3.01
C VAL A 228 40.77 -22.41 3.34
N PRO A 229 40.06 -23.07 2.40
CA PRO A 229 38.74 -23.63 2.67
C PRO A 229 38.81 -25.05 3.28
N PRO A 230 37.93 -25.42 4.22
CA PRO A 230 37.71 -26.82 4.61
C PRO A 230 36.73 -27.53 3.66
N PRO A 231 36.72 -28.87 3.61
CA PRO A 231 36.19 -29.61 2.47
C PRO A 231 34.67 -29.87 2.53
N GLY A 232 34.04 -29.61 1.38
CA GLY A 232 33.03 -30.41 0.68
C GLY A 232 31.92 -31.12 1.46
N HIS A 233 30.68 -30.63 1.30
CA HIS A 233 29.49 -31.48 1.23
C HIS A 233 28.75 -31.19 -0.08
N ARG A 234 28.72 -32.20 -0.96
CA ARG A 234 28.16 -32.18 -2.31
C ARG A 234 26.70 -32.61 -2.25
N ALA A 235 25.75 -31.67 -2.31
CA ALA A 235 24.36 -31.99 -2.59
C ALA A 235 24.18 -32.14 -4.11
N LYS A 236 23.95 -33.37 -4.58
CA LYS A 236 23.62 -33.68 -5.98
C LYS A 236 22.15 -33.37 -6.23
N VAL A 237 21.86 -32.51 -7.20
CA VAL A 237 20.53 -32.37 -7.82
C VAL A 237 20.40 -33.46 -8.87
N ALA A 238 19.39 -34.32 -8.74
CA ALA A 238 19.05 -35.29 -9.77
C ALA A 238 18.06 -34.64 -10.75
N ALA A 239 18.50 -34.47 -12.00
CA ALA A 239 17.61 -34.24 -13.14
C ALA A 239 16.86 -35.54 -13.45
N LEU A 240 15.55 -35.47 -13.65
CA LEU A 240 14.77 -36.56 -14.21
C LEU A 240 14.45 -36.21 -15.66
N GLU A 241 15.33 -36.62 -16.57
CA GLU A 241 14.96 -36.90 -17.95
C GLU A 241 14.65 -38.40 -18.06
N LYS A 242 13.51 -38.73 -18.68
CA LYS A 242 13.34 -40.02 -19.37
C LYS A 242 12.60 -39.76 -20.66
N ALA A 243 13.31 -39.97 -21.76
CA ALA A 243 12.76 -40.18 -23.08
C ALA A 243 12.30 -41.65 -23.23
N GLU A 244 11.24 -41.84 -24.04
CA GLU A 244 11.09 -42.82 -25.14
C GLU A 244 11.36 -44.32 -24.85
N ASP A 245 10.64 -45.31 -25.38
CA ASP A 245 9.54 -45.40 -26.34
C ASP A 245 9.04 -46.87 -26.30
N ASP A 246 7.91 -47.09 -26.97
CA ASP A 246 7.70 -48.18 -27.93
C ASP A 246 6.78 -49.40 -27.62
N LYS A 247 5.89 -49.57 -28.61
CA LYS A 247 5.23 -50.77 -29.18
C LYS A 247 3.80 -51.20 -28.84
N VAL A 248 2.95 -50.89 -29.83
CA VAL A 248 2.20 -51.81 -30.72
C VAL A 248 1.29 -52.85 -30.03
N THR A 249 -0.02 -52.62 -30.12
CA THR A 249 -0.94 -53.43 -30.95
C THR A 249 -2.24 -52.66 -31.21
#